data_AF-A0A9E6WFT2-F1
#
_entry.id   AF-A0A9E6WFT2-F1
#
_cell.length_a   1.000
_cell.length_b   1.000
_cell.length_c   1.000
_cell.angle_alpha   90.00
_cell.angle_beta   90.00
_cell.angle_gamma   90.00
#
_symmetry.space_group_name_H-M   'P 1'
#
loop_
_entity.id
_entity.type
_entity.pdbx_description
1 polymer ?
#
loop_
_entity_poly.entity_id
_entity_poly.type
_entity_poly.pdbx_seq_one_letter_code
_entity_poly.pdbx_strand_id
1 'polypeptide(L)'
;LEYVVNRILVLGSGYLALVCVLPEIVRAELGIPFFFGGTSVLIVVSVTMDTIQQVQSHLLAHQYEGLLEKSQLRSKRGGTKGRRTPSRR
;
A
#
# COMPACT_ATOMS: atom_id res chain seq x y z
N LEU A 1 16.60 13.59 2.04
CA LEU A 1 15.25 13.00 2.05
C LEU A 1 14.17 14.07 2.07
N GLU A 2 14.28 15.06 2.97
CA GLU A 2 13.31 16.16 3.12
C GLU A 2 13.02 16.94 1.83
N TYR A 3 14.06 17.27 1.05
CA TYR A 3 13.87 17.96 -0.24
C TYR A 3 12.97 17.17 -1.22
N VAL A 4 13.10 15.85 -1.23
CA VAL A 4 12.33 14.96 -2.13
C VAL A 4 10.90 14.80 -1.62
N VAL A 5 10.74 14.53 -0.32
CA VAL A 5 9.42 14.38 0.32
C VAL A 5 8.60 15.67 0.21
N ASN A 6 9.23 16.82 0.43
CA ASN A 6 8.55 18.12 0.32
C ASN A 6 8.04 18.38 -1.10
N ARG A 7 8.82 18.02 -2.13
CA ARG A 7 8.41 18.19 -3.54
C ARG A 7 7.20 17.32 -3.88
N ILE A 8 7.15 16.10 -3.36
CA ILE A 8 6.02 15.19 -3.52
C ILE A 8 4.79 15.73 -2.76
N LEU A 9 4.97 16.23 -1.55
CA LEU A 9 3.90 16.78 -0.71
C LEU A 9 3.29 18.06 -1.31
N VAL A 10 4.11 18.95 -1.87
CA VAL A 10 3.64 20.16 -2.55
C VAL A 10 2.78 19.81 -3.77
N LEU A 11 3.18 18.81 -4.56
CA LEU A 11 2.36 18.32 -5.68
C LEU A 11 1.08 17.62 -5.20
N GLY A 12 1.17 16.81 -4.15
CA GLY A 12 0.04 16.07 -3.59
C GLY A 12 -1.01 16.98 -2.95
N SER A 13 -0.60 17.99 -2.17
CA SER A 13 -1.51 18.97 -1.57
C SER A 13 -2.22 19.82 -2.62
N GLY A 14 -1.52 20.24 -3.67
CA GLY A 14 -2.13 20.92 -4.81
C GLY A 14 -3.20 20.08 -5.50
N TYR A 15 -2.93 18.78 -5.71
CA TYR A 15 -3.90 17.85 -6.28
C TYR A 15 -5.15 17.70 -5.40
N LEU A 16 -4.97 17.49 -4.09
CA LEU A 16 -6.09 17.33 -3.15
C LEU A 16 -6.97 18.59 -3.08
N ALA A 17 -6.36 19.78 -3.08
CA ALA A 17 -7.10 21.04 -3.10
C ALA A 17 -7.96 21.17 -4.36
N LEU A 18 -7.41 20.83 -5.54
CA LEU A 18 -8.13 20.90 -6.81
C LEU A 18 -9.34 19.94 -6.84
N VAL A 19 -9.17 18.71 -6.33
CA VAL A 19 -10.25 17.72 -6.22
C VAL A 19 -11.35 18.16 -5.26
N CYS A 20 -11.02 18.87 -4.17
CA CYS A 20 -12.01 19.39 -3.22
C CYS A 20 -12.84 20.55 -3.80
N VAL A 21 -12.21 21.41 -4.60
CA VAL A 21 -12.85 22.60 -5.17
C VAL A 21 -13.76 22.24 -6.36
N LEU A 22 -13.47 21.18 -7.10
CA LEU A 22 -14.30 20.69 -8.22
C LEU A 22 -15.81 20.56 -7.88
N PRO A 23 -16.24 19.81 -6.84
CA PRO A 23 -17.65 19.71 -6.47
C PRO A 23 -18.24 21.01 -5.93
N GLU A 24 -17.41 21.92 -5.43
CA GLU A 24 -17.84 23.25 -5.00
C GLU A 24 -18.20 24.13 -6.21
N ILE A 25 -17.35 24.15 -7.25
CA ILE A 25 -17.60 24.86 -8.51
C ILE A 25 -18.85 24.29 -9.21
N VAL A 26 -18.99 22.97 -9.28
CA VAL A 26 -20.15 22.31 -9.89
C VAL A 26 -21.45 22.68 -9.17
N ARG A 27 -21.45 22.75 -7.84
CA ARG A 27 -22.62 23.22 -7.08
C ARG A 27 -22.90 24.70 -7.30
N ALA A 28 -21.87 25.54 -7.41
CA ALA A 28 -22.03 26.98 -7.58
C ALA A 28 -22.69 27.35 -8.93
N GLU A 29 -22.30 26.69 -10.02
CA GLU A 29 -22.79 27.01 -11.37
C GLU A 29 -24.11 26.30 -11.73
N LEU A 30 -24.32 25.05 -11.28
CA LEU A 30 -25.48 24.25 -11.68
C LEU A 30 -26.60 24.23 -10.63
N GLY A 31 -26.37 24.73 -9.40
CA GLY A 31 -27.38 24.87 -8.35
C GLY A 31 -28.00 23.56 -7.86
N ILE A 32 -27.56 22.41 -8.36
CA ILE A 32 -28.05 21.08 -7.96
C ILE A 32 -27.37 20.72 -6.63
N PRO A 33 -28.13 20.49 -5.54
CA PRO A 33 -27.57 20.10 -4.26
C PRO A 33 -27.01 18.68 -4.38
N PHE A 34 -25.72 18.57 -4.69
CA PHE A 34 -25.03 17.29 -4.60
C PHE A 34 -25.04 16.87 -3.13
N PHE A 35 -25.80 15.81 -2.81
CA PHE A 35 -25.95 15.28 -1.44
C PHE A 35 -24.61 14.84 -0.81
N PHE A 36 -23.57 14.74 -1.64
CA PHE A 36 -22.20 14.37 -1.28
C PHE A 36 -21.23 15.53 -1.62
N GLY A 37 -20.94 16.43 -0.68
CA GLY A 37 -20.01 17.55 -0.86
C GLY A 37 -18.53 17.15 -1.03
N GLY A 38 -17.63 18.15 -1.08
CA GLY A 38 -16.17 17.92 -1.20
C GLY A 38 -15.58 17.02 -0.12
N THR A 39 -16.13 17.07 1.10
CA THR A 39 -15.73 16.21 2.22
C THR A 39 -16.04 14.73 1.97
N SER A 40 -17.20 14.39 1.40
CA SER A 40 -17.50 12.99 1.07
C SER A 40 -16.63 12.44 -0.04
N VAL A 41 -16.20 13.27 -0.99
CA VAL A 41 -15.24 12.87 -2.03
C VAL A 41 -13.89 12.51 -1.39
N LEU A 42 -13.40 13.36 -0.47
CA LEU A 42 -12.18 13.05 0.29
C LEU A 42 -12.30 11.74 1.09
N ILE A 43 -13.42 11.54 1.79
CA ILE A 43 -13.66 10.32 2.59
C ILE A 43 -13.71 9.06 1.71
N VAL A 44 -14.41 9.10 0.58
CA VAL A 44 -14.50 7.93 -0.32
C VAL A 44 -13.12 7.56 -0.84
N VAL A 45 -12.31 8.53 -1.24
CA VAL A 45 -10.95 8.28 -1.75
C VAL A 45 -10.04 7.74 -0.64
N SER A 46 -10.08 8.30 0.57
CA SER A 46 -9.27 7.82 1.69
C SER A 46 -9.66 6.39 2.09
N VAL A 47 -10.95 6.14 2.29
CA VAL A 47 -11.46 4.80 2.67
C VAL A 47 -11.18 3.78 1.57
N THR A 48 -11.29 4.16 0.29
CA THR A 48 -10.97 3.25 -0.82
C THR A 48 -9.49 2.89 -0.82
N MET A 49 -8.60 3.86 -0.58
CA MET A 49 -7.16 3.57 -0.50
C MET A 49 -6.84 2.68 0.71
N ASP A 50 -7.45 2.95 1.86
CA ASP A 50 -7.32 2.11 3.05
C ASP A 50 -7.82 0.68 2.78
N THR A 51 -8.95 0.55 2.09
CA THR A 51 -9.53 -0.76 1.73
C THR A 51 -8.64 -1.50 0.75
N ILE A 52 -8.10 -0.83 -0.28
CA ILE A 52 -7.19 -1.44 -1.25
C ILE A 52 -5.92 -1.93 -0.56
N GLN A 53 -5.33 -1.12 0.32
CA GLN A 53 -4.15 -1.50 1.09
C GLN A 53 -4.43 -2.70 2.00
N GLN A 54 -5.59 -2.71 2.66
CA GLN A 54 -6.02 -3.83 3.49
C GLN A 54 -6.14 -5.13 2.67
N VAL A 55 -6.81 -5.07 1.51
CA VAL A 55 -6.93 -6.23 0.60
C VAL A 55 -5.57 -6.70 0.10
N GLN A 56 -4.67 -5.78 -0.27
CA GLN A 56 -3.33 -6.11 -0.70
C GLN A 56 -2.51 -6.80 0.39
N SER A 57 -2.61 -6.37 1.66
CA SER A 57 -1.91 -7.00 2.77
C SER A 57 -2.31 -8.48 2.98
N HIS A 58 -3.59 -8.81 2.80
CA HIS A 58 -4.09 -10.19 2.91
C HIS A 58 -3.65 -11.05 1.72
N LEU A 59 -3.55 -10.47 0.52
CA LEU A 59 -3.06 -11.16 -0.68
C LEU A 59 -1.54 -11.37 -0.66
N LEU A 60 -0.79 -10.37 -0.19
CA LEU A 60 0.66 -10.48 -0.03
C LEU A 60 1.02 -11.53 1.02
N ALA A 61 0.31 -11.60 2.15
CA ALA A 61 0.53 -12.63 3.17
C ALA A 61 0.47 -14.06 2.57
N HIS A 62 -0.51 -14.34 1.72
CA HIS A 62 -0.64 -15.62 1.04
C HIS A 62 0.52 -15.93 0.07
N GLN A 63 1.03 -14.91 -0.64
CA GLN A 63 2.18 -15.08 -1.53
C GLN A 63 3.51 -15.20 -0.75
N TYR A 64 3.64 -14.51 0.38
CA TYR A 64 4.78 -14.64 1.28
C TYR A 64 4.84 -16.01 1.95
N GLU A 65 3.72 -16.56 2.42
CA GLU A 65 3.67 -17.94 2.93
C GLU A 65 4.14 -18.95 1.87
N GLY A 66 3.66 -18.83 0.62
CA GLY A 66 4.07 -19.74 -0.46
C GLY A 66 5.56 -19.65 -0.84
N LEU A 67 6.16 -18.46 -0.77
CA LEU A 67 7.60 -18.27 -1.01
C LEU A 67 8.45 -18.70 0.20
N LEU A 68 7.98 -18.44 1.42
CA LEU A 68 8.67 -18.79 2.66
C LEU A 68 8.63 -20.31 2.89
N GLU A 69 7.51 -20.99 2.62
CA GLU A 69 7.41 -22.45 2.65
C GLU A 69 8.31 -23.12 1.60
N LYS A 70 8.33 -22.62 0.35
CA LYS A 70 9.28 -23.10 -0.68
C LYS A 70 10.74 -22.92 -0.26
N SER A 71 11.07 -21.84 0.44
CA SER A 71 12.43 -21.59 0.93
C SER A 71 12.83 -22.57 2.05
N GLN A 72 11.91 -22.88 2.97
CA GLN A 72 12.11 -23.85 4.07
C GLN A 72 12.24 -25.29 3.55
N LEU A 73 11.44 -25.69 2.56
CA LEU A 73 11.52 -27.02 1.92
C LEU A 73 12.86 -27.23 1.17
N ARG A 74 13.44 -26.17 0.60
CA ARG A 74 14.76 -26.22 -0.03
C ARG A 74 15.91 -26.23 0.99
N SER A 75 15.75 -25.57 2.14
CA SER A 75 16.69 -25.64 3.25
C SER A 75 16.77 -27.05 3.86
N LYS A 76 15.63 -27.72 4.03
CA LYS A 76 15.57 -29.09 4.59
C LYS A 76 16.20 -30.17 3.69
N ARG A 77 16.34 -29.93 2.38
CA ARG A 77 17.09 -30.82 1.45
C ARG A 77 18.58 -30.49 1.35
N GLY A 78 19.04 -29.36 1.88
CA GLY A 78 20.45 -28.94 1.87
C GLY A 78 21.25 -29.35 3.11
N GLY A 79 20.61 -29.90 4.15
CA GLY A 79 21.21 -30.17 5.47
C GLY A 79 22.02 -31.46 5.62
N THR A 80 22.49 -32.08 4.53
CA THR A 80 23.23 -33.36 4.59
C THR A 80 24.63 -33.26 3.96
N LYS A 81 25.50 -32.35 4.43
CA LYS A 81 26.95 -32.53 4.26
C LYS A 81 27.78 -31.61 5.16
N GLY A 82 27.79 -31.92 6.46
CA GLY A 82 28.69 -31.32 7.43
C GLY A 82 29.54 -32.39 8.13
N ARG A 83 30.58 -32.86 7.43
CA ARG A 83 31.82 -33.48 7.92
C ARG A 83 31.77 -34.21 9.27
N ARG A 84 31.79 -35.54 9.21
CA ARG A 84 32.34 -36.39 10.28
C ARG A 84 33.82 -36.02 10.47
N THR A 85 34.17 -35.46 11.61
CA THR A 85 35.56 -35.34 12.08
C THR A 85 35.97 -36.72 12.62
N PRO A 86 37.01 -37.39 12.10
CA PRO A 86 37.47 -38.63 12.69
C PRO A 86 38.25 -38.29 13.97
N SER A 87 37.89 -38.98 15.04
CA SER A 87 38.73 -39.13 16.23
C SER A 87 40.12 -39.60 15.79
N ARG A 88 41.15 -38.85 16.14
CA ARG A 88 42.55 -39.26 15.97
C ARG A 88 43.32 -38.93 17.25
N ARG A 89 43.49 -40.00 18.04
CA ARG A 89 44.44 -40.23 19.15
C ARG A 89 44.35 -39.31 20.37
#